data_AF-A0AAW9JQM9-F1
#
_entry.id   AF-A0AAW9JQM9-F1
#
_cell.length_a   1.000
_cell.length_b   1.000
_cell.length_c   1.000
_cell.angle_alpha   90.00
_cell.angle_beta   90.00
_cell.angle_gamma   90.00
#
_symmetry.space_group_name_H-M   'P 1'
#
loop_
_entity.id
_entity.type
_entity.pdbx_description
1 polymer ?
#
loop_
_entity_poly.entity_id
_entity_poly.type
_entity_poly.pdbx_seq_one_letter_code
_entity_poly.pdbx_strand_id
1 'polypeptide(L)'
;MTNLYNPNTIAFTPFLFFTGKGGVGKTSTACATAITLADMGKQVLLISTDPASNLQDVFEIALTNKPKEIPSVPNLQVANLDPETAAYEYKERVVGPYRGKLPDAVIATMEEQLSGACTVEMAAFDEFSTLLTNKELTSKFHHIIFDTAPTGHTLRLLQLPTAWSGFLEESTHGASCLGPLAGLGDKKELYSQTVEALSNPKQTSLMLVTRPDSSPLQEAERAAKELKEIGVSNQYLLVNGILTNYVQNDSVSKALFTRQVRALENMTEELKDLPAYEIPLVPFNVTGIENMRKLVQPIENLSISDEEQHNVSIPPLQNLITDLSKTGKRVIFTMGKGGVGKTTVASAIAVGLAEKGHRVHLTTTDPAAHIDYVMHGEQGNITISRIDPKLEVENYRKEVIEQAKDTVDEEGLAYLEEDLRSPCTEEIAVFRALAEIVEKANDEIVVIDTAPTGHTLLLLDAAQTYHKEIARSSGEVPQSVKNLLPRLRNPEETSVVIVTLAEATPVHEASRLQEDLKRAEIHPKWWVINQSFYATHTIDPVLMGRSQSEVPWIQEVQKESQHNCVIIPWQSEDVIGYEKLKELTVQ
;
A
#
# COMPACT_ATOMS: atom_id res chain seq x y z
N MET A 1 -27.67 4.63 -18.71
CA MET A 1 -27.25 6.04 -18.70
C MET A 1 -26.07 6.11 -17.76
N THR A 2 -24.88 6.29 -18.29
CA THR A 2 -23.64 6.38 -17.51
C THR A 2 -23.61 7.73 -16.79
N ASN A 3 -23.52 7.72 -15.46
CA ASN A 3 -23.36 8.95 -14.67
C ASN A 3 -21.90 9.40 -14.75
N LEU A 4 -21.52 10.02 -15.86
CA LEU A 4 -20.17 10.55 -16.04
C LEU A 4 -19.84 11.50 -14.88
N TYR A 5 -18.68 11.32 -14.26
CA TYR A 5 -18.23 12.16 -13.16
C TYR A 5 -17.97 13.58 -13.63
N ASN A 6 -18.74 14.52 -13.10
CA ASN A 6 -18.57 15.95 -13.37
C ASN A 6 -18.61 16.73 -12.05
N PRO A 7 -17.45 17.13 -11.50
CA PRO A 7 -17.36 17.90 -10.26
C PRO A 7 -18.23 19.17 -10.26
N ASN A 8 -18.48 19.77 -11.43
CA ASN A 8 -19.28 20.99 -11.55
C ASN A 8 -20.76 20.80 -11.16
N THR A 9 -21.26 19.56 -11.20
CA THR A 9 -22.68 19.26 -10.97
C THR A 9 -22.96 18.69 -9.57
N ILE A 10 -21.92 18.39 -8.80
CA ILE A 10 -22.05 17.74 -7.51
C ILE A 10 -21.93 18.80 -6.41
N ALA A 11 -22.93 18.86 -5.53
CA ALA A 11 -22.93 19.77 -4.39
C ALA A 11 -22.06 19.20 -3.25
N PHE A 12 -20.74 19.32 -3.39
CA PHE A 12 -19.81 18.85 -2.36
C PHE A 12 -19.89 19.68 -1.08
N THR A 13 -19.63 19.02 0.03
CA THR A 13 -19.44 19.65 1.34
C THR A 13 -18.08 20.37 1.42
N PRO A 14 -17.82 21.16 2.49
CA PRO A 14 -16.52 21.83 2.68
C PRO A 14 -15.33 20.88 2.73
N PHE A 15 -15.45 19.70 3.34
CA PHE A 15 -14.41 18.69 3.35
C PHE A 15 -14.74 17.56 2.38
N LEU A 16 -13.78 17.22 1.51
CA LEU A 16 -13.88 16.10 0.59
C LEU A 16 -12.73 15.13 0.83
N PHE A 17 -13.05 13.84 0.91
CA PHE A 17 -12.08 12.78 1.12
C PHE A 17 -12.07 11.84 -0.07
N PHE A 18 -10.90 11.54 -0.62
CA PHE A 18 -10.73 10.52 -1.64
C PHE A 18 -10.02 9.33 -1.02
N THR A 19 -10.70 8.19 -0.94
CA THR A 19 -10.17 6.95 -0.37
C THR A 19 -10.45 5.76 -1.27
N GLY A 20 -9.70 4.68 -1.09
CA GLY A 20 -9.74 3.49 -1.93
C GLY A 20 -8.40 2.77 -1.97
N LYS A 21 -8.40 1.57 -2.58
CA LYS A 21 -7.20 0.74 -2.75
C LYS A 21 -6.06 1.50 -3.44
N GLY A 22 -4.80 1.11 -3.22
CA GLY A 22 -3.66 1.66 -3.95
C GLY A 22 -3.83 1.51 -5.48
N GLY A 23 -3.48 2.54 -6.27
CA GLY A 23 -3.50 2.48 -7.74
C GLY A 23 -4.87 2.70 -8.41
N VAL A 24 -5.96 2.86 -7.65
CA VAL A 24 -7.30 3.10 -8.22
C VAL A 24 -7.49 4.51 -8.81
N GLY A 25 -6.56 5.43 -8.57
CA GLY A 25 -6.59 6.81 -9.10
C GLY A 25 -7.10 7.88 -8.12
N LYS A 26 -6.95 7.69 -6.81
CA LYS A 26 -7.33 8.66 -5.77
C LYS A 26 -6.71 10.04 -6.02
N THR A 27 -5.38 10.12 -6.09
CA THR A 27 -4.65 11.37 -6.30
C THR A 27 -5.06 12.07 -7.59
N SER A 28 -5.16 11.32 -8.69
CA SER A 28 -5.59 11.87 -9.98
C SER A 28 -7.01 12.44 -9.95
N THR A 29 -7.95 11.73 -9.33
CA THR A 29 -9.34 12.18 -9.23
C THR A 29 -9.49 13.35 -8.24
N ALA A 30 -8.75 13.35 -7.14
CA ALA A 30 -8.66 14.47 -6.20
C ALA A 30 -8.08 15.73 -6.88
N CYS A 31 -6.99 15.59 -7.65
CA CYS A 31 -6.40 16.68 -8.43
C CYS A 31 -7.37 17.25 -9.46
N ALA A 32 -7.99 16.38 -10.27
CA ALA A 32 -8.94 16.81 -11.29
C ALA A 32 -10.15 17.53 -10.67
N THR A 33 -10.63 17.05 -9.51
CA THR A 33 -11.69 17.71 -8.74
C THR A 33 -11.25 19.07 -8.22
N ALA A 34 -10.05 19.15 -7.63
CA ALA A 34 -9.50 20.39 -7.09
C ALA A 34 -9.33 21.47 -8.16
N ILE A 35 -8.74 21.09 -9.30
CA ILE A 35 -8.54 21.97 -10.45
C ILE A 35 -9.89 22.43 -11.00
N THR A 36 -10.86 21.52 -11.17
CA THR A 36 -12.19 21.87 -11.68
C THR A 36 -12.89 22.88 -10.76
N LEU A 37 -12.90 22.64 -9.44
CA LEU A 37 -13.52 23.55 -8.47
C LEU A 37 -12.80 24.91 -8.42
N ALA A 38 -11.47 24.93 -8.54
CA ALA A 38 -10.69 26.16 -8.59
C ALA A 38 -10.95 26.97 -9.88
N ASP A 39 -11.05 26.29 -11.03
CA ASP A 39 -11.42 26.87 -12.32
C ASP A 39 -12.86 27.46 -12.29
N MET A 40 -13.75 26.96 -11.42
CA MET A 40 -15.06 27.56 -11.13
C MET A 40 -15.00 28.78 -10.18
N GLY A 41 -13.81 29.21 -9.77
CA GLY A 41 -13.61 30.33 -8.85
C GLY A 41 -13.76 29.99 -7.36
N LYS A 42 -13.77 28.70 -6.98
CA LYS A 42 -13.75 28.31 -5.56
C LYS A 42 -12.32 28.41 -5.01
N GLN A 43 -12.16 28.92 -3.79
CA GLN A 43 -10.92 28.76 -3.02
C GLN A 43 -10.81 27.30 -2.58
N VAL A 44 -9.78 26.60 -3.07
CA VAL A 44 -9.58 25.16 -2.84
C VAL A 44 -8.21 24.92 -2.22
N LEU A 45 -8.16 24.09 -1.19
CA LEU A 45 -6.93 23.53 -0.64
C LEU A 45 -6.91 22.03 -0.89
N LEU A 46 -5.93 21.54 -1.65
CA LEU A 46 -5.69 20.11 -1.85
C LEU A 46 -4.53 19.67 -0.95
N ILE A 47 -4.76 18.63 -0.16
CA ILE A 47 -3.80 18.07 0.79
C ILE A 47 -3.65 16.60 0.46
N SER A 48 -2.42 16.13 0.20
CA SER A 48 -2.17 14.69 0.23
C SER A 48 -1.62 14.28 1.58
N THR A 49 -2.11 13.17 2.09
CA THR A 49 -1.57 12.47 3.26
C THR A 49 -0.98 11.12 2.88
N ASP A 50 -0.92 10.80 1.58
CA ASP A 50 -0.26 9.60 1.07
C ASP A 50 1.26 9.86 1.00
N PRO A 51 2.11 9.14 1.76
CA PRO A 51 3.56 9.31 1.69
C PRO A 51 4.10 9.07 0.27
N ALA A 52 3.41 8.23 -0.52
CA ALA A 52 3.75 7.93 -1.92
C ALA A 52 3.05 8.84 -2.94
N SER A 53 2.47 9.96 -2.49
CA SER A 53 1.74 10.86 -3.37
C SER A 53 2.60 11.41 -4.49
N ASN A 54 2.01 11.48 -5.68
CA ASN A 54 2.59 12.06 -6.88
C ASN A 54 2.04 13.47 -7.18
N LEU A 55 1.47 14.18 -6.17
CA LEU A 55 1.01 15.56 -6.35
C LEU A 55 2.09 16.47 -6.94
N GLN A 56 3.34 16.28 -6.54
CA GLN A 56 4.48 17.07 -7.03
C GLN A 56 4.69 16.89 -8.54
N ASP A 57 4.46 15.67 -9.05
CA ASP A 57 4.57 15.37 -10.48
C ASP A 57 3.36 15.91 -11.26
N VAL A 58 2.17 15.91 -10.64
CA VAL A 58 0.95 16.46 -11.25
C VAL A 58 1.06 17.98 -11.43
N PHE A 59 1.57 18.69 -10.43
CA PHE A 59 1.68 20.14 -10.42
C PHE A 59 3.04 20.67 -10.87
N GLU A 60 4.02 19.78 -11.13
CA GLU A 60 5.40 20.10 -11.52
C GLU A 60 6.10 21.08 -10.55
N ILE A 61 5.75 20.99 -9.27
CA ILE A 61 6.21 21.92 -8.23
C ILE A 61 6.57 21.12 -6.98
N ALA A 62 7.73 21.44 -6.38
CA ALA A 62 8.10 20.92 -5.08
C ALA A 62 7.10 21.39 -4.00
N LEU A 63 6.50 20.43 -3.30
CA LEU A 63 5.49 20.62 -2.26
C LEU A 63 6.09 20.34 -0.88
N THR A 64 5.50 20.93 0.14
CA THR A 64 5.85 20.74 1.55
C THR A 64 4.57 20.63 2.37
N ASN A 65 4.70 20.43 3.69
CA ASN A 65 3.56 20.45 4.62
C ASN A 65 2.81 21.81 4.66
N LYS A 66 3.36 22.87 4.04
CA LYS A 66 2.72 24.19 3.97
C LYS A 66 1.97 24.39 2.65
N PRO A 67 0.73 24.93 2.68
CA PRO A 67 -0.01 25.29 1.49
C PRO A 67 0.77 26.22 0.57
N LYS A 68 0.85 25.84 -0.71
CA LYS A 68 1.52 26.61 -1.76
C LYS A 68 0.55 26.86 -2.91
N GLU A 69 0.50 28.09 -3.38
CA GLU A 69 -0.29 28.45 -4.56
C GLU A 69 0.24 27.78 -5.82
N ILE A 70 -0.68 27.32 -6.68
CA ILE A 70 -0.35 26.76 -7.98
C ILE A 70 -0.47 27.85 -9.05
N PRO A 71 0.64 28.35 -9.63
CA PRO A 71 0.61 29.51 -10.52
C PRO A 71 -0.29 29.34 -11.75
N SER A 72 -0.42 28.11 -12.25
CA SER A 72 -1.20 27.73 -13.42
C SER A 72 -2.68 27.44 -13.14
N VAL A 73 -3.09 27.40 -11.85
CA VAL A 73 -4.46 27.16 -11.41
C VAL A 73 -4.82 28.16 -10.31
N PRO A 74 -5.35 29.35 -10.66
CA PRO A 74 -5.77 30.34 -9.69
C PRO A 74 -6.76 29.76 -8.66
N ASN A 75 -6.71 30.25 -7.42
CA ASN A 75 -7.55 29.80 -6.30
C ASN A 75 -7.27 28.38 -5.77
N LEU A 76 -6.24 27.70 -6.29
CA LEU A 76 -5.79 26.40 -5.78
C LEU A 76 -4.50 26.55 -4.97
N GLN A 77 -4.56 26.05 -3.73
CA GLN A 77 -3.37 25.80 -2.92
C GLN A 77 -3.20 24.30 -2.73
N VAL A 78 -1.94 23.85 -2.70
CA VAL A 78 -1.60 22.44 -2.53
C VAL A 78 -0.58 22.29 -1.40
N ALA A 79 -0.79 21.30 -0.54
CA ALA A 79 0.16 20.86 0.47
C ALA A 79 0.37 19.36 0.35
N ASN A 80 1.60 18.90 0.61
CA ASN A 80 1.88 17.48 0.75
C ASN A 80 2.28 17.24 2.20
N LEU A 81 1.45 16.51 2.94
CA LEU A 81 1.71 16.18 4.33
C LEU A 81 2.56 14.91 4.37
N ASP A 82 3.87 15.09 4.51
CA ASP A 82 4.78 13.97 4.64
C ASP A 82 4.75 13.42 6.08
N PRO A 83 4.27 12.18 6.30
CA PRO A 83 4.23 11.56 7.62
C PRO A 83 5.60 11.47 8.29
N GLU A 84 6.67 11.25 7.52
CA GLU A 84 8.03 11.13 8.07
C GLU A 84 8.53 12.49 8.59
N THR A 85 8.30 13.55 7.81
CA THR A 85 8.57 14.92 8.26
C THR A 85 7.74 15.27 9.50
N ALA A 86 6.45 14.93 9.53
CA ALA A 86 5.60 15.17 10.70
C ALA A 86 6.11 14.40 11.93
N ALA A 87 6.53 13.14 11.77
CA ALA A 87 7.11 12.33 12.84
C ALA A 87 8.43 12.90 13.35
N TYR A 88 9.28 13.39 12.43
CA TYR A 88 10.51 14.07 12.78
C TYR A 88 10.23 15.34 13.59
N GLU A 89 9.31 16.20 13.15
CA GLU A 89 8.92 17.41 13.86
C GLU A 89 8.29 17.10 15.23
N TYR A 90 7.49 16.03 15.33
CA TYR A 90 6.96 15.52 16.59
C TYR A 90 8.09 15.09 17.54
N LYS A 91 9.03 14.29 17.04
CA LYS A 91 10.20 13.84 17.81
C LYS A 91 11.06 15.02 18.27
N GLU A 92 11.32 15.99 17.41
CA GLU A 92 12.05 17.22 17.75
C GLU A 92 11.35 18.01 18.85
N ARG A 93 10.03 18.13 18.80
CA ARG A 93 9.22 18.81 19.82
C ARG A 93 9.28 18.11 21.18
N VAL A 94 9.32 16.77 21.20
CA VAL A 94 9.37 15.98 22.44
C VAL A 94 10.79 15.87 22.99
N VAL A 95 11.78 15.56 22.16
CA VAL A 95 13.17 15.27 22.58
C VAL A 95 14.03 16.52 22.63
N GLY A 96 13.84 17.45 21.69
CA GLY A 96 14.65 18.67 21.55
C GLY A 96 14.86 19.45 22.85
N PRO A 97 13.83 19.67 23.70
CA PRO A 97 13.98 20.36 24.98
C PRO A 97 14.94 19.72 25.99
N TYR A 98 15.24 18.43 25.82
CA TYR A 98 16.11 17.63 26.69
C TYR A 98 17.54 17.46 26.16
N ARG A 99 17.78 17.74 24.87
CA ARG A 99 19.14 17.68 24.30
C ARG A 99 20.07 18.66 25.03
N GLY A 100 21.22 18.16 25.48
CA GLY A 100 22.16 18.92 26.30
C GLY A 100 21.78 19.06 27.78
N LYS A 101 20.64 18.50 28.22
CA LYS A 101 20.23 18.43 29.64
C LYS A 101 20.23 17.02 30.21
N LEU A 102 19.95 16.01 29.38
CA LEU A 102 20.04 14.59 29.73
C LEU A 102 21.27 13.94 29.08
N PRO A 103 21.77 12.81 29.60
CA PRO A 103 22.85 12.05 28.97
C PRO A 103 22.50 11.62 27.54
N ASP A 104 23.48 11.62 26.64
CA ASP A 104 23.26 11.27 25.22
C ASP A 104 22.65 9.88 25.02
N ALA A 105 22.98 8.92 25.89
CA ALA A 105 22.39 7.58 25.85
C ALA A 105 20.87 7.58 26.14
N VAL A 106 20.39 8.49 27.01
CA VAL A 106 18.97 8.65 27.30
C VAL A 106 18.26 9.32 26.12
N ILE A 107 18.89 10.34 25.53
CA ILE A 107 18.38 11.01 24.33
C ILE A 107 18.25 10.01 23.17
N ALA A 108 19.28 9.21 22.91
CA ALA A 108 19.25 8.20 21.87
C ALA A 108 18.12 7.18 22.09
N THR A 109 17.90 6.76 23.33
CA THR A 109 16.79 5.84 23.68
C THR A 109 15.43 6.48 23.42
N MET A 110 15.24 7.75 23.80
CA MET A 110 14.00 8.49 23.54
C MET A 110 13.75 8.68 22.04
N GLU A 111 14.80 8.99 21.27
CA GLU A 111 14.69 9.14 19.82
C GLU A 111 14.32 7.81 19.14
N GLU A 112 14.88 6.70 19.60
CA GLU A 112 14.59 5.35 19.09
C GLU A 112 13.13 4.96 19.39
N GLN A 113 12.64 5.22 20.62
CA GLN A 113 11.23 4.97 21.00
C GLN A 113 10.20 5.78 20.17
N LEU A 114 10.60 6.94 19.64
CA LEU A 114 9.75 7.81 18.83
C LEU A 114 10.00 7.67 17.32
N SER A 115 10.79 6.69 16.88
CA SER A 115 11.10 6.48 15.46
C SER A 115 10.36 5.28 14.84
N GLY A 116 9.52 4.58 15.62
CA GLY A 116 8.70 3.47 15.14
C GLY A 116 7.50 3.93 14.29
N ALA A 117 6.95 3.01 13.49
CA ALA A 117 5.79 3.28 12.62
C ALA A 117 4.58 3.85 13.36
N CYS A 118 4.33 3.43 14.61
CA CYS A 118 3.25 4.00 15.42
C CYS A 118 3.40 5.52 15.63
N THR A 119 4.63 6.04 15.73
CA THR A 119 4.85 7.49 15.89
C THR A 119 4.56 8.24 14.58
N VAL A 120 4.91 7.64 13.44
CA VAL A 120 4.62 8.20 12.12
C VAL A 120 3.11 8.30 11.88
N GLU A 121 2.37 7.25 12.21
CA GLU A 121 0.90 7.23 12.09
C GLU A 121 0.25 8.29 13.01
N MET A 122 0.73 8.41 14.25
CA MET A 122 0.24 9.41 15.20
C MET A 122 0.51 10.85 14.73
N ALA A 123 1.71 11.11 14.21
CA ALA A 123 2.08 12.44 13.74
C ALA A 123 1.26 12.85 12.51
N ALA A 124 1.02 11.92 11.58
CA ALA A 124 0.14 12.15 10.44
C ALA A 124 -1.30 12.45 10.88
N PHE A 125 -1.82 11.72 11.86
CA PHE A 125 -3.17 11.96 12.41
C PHE A 125 -3.28 13.31 13.13
N ASP A 126 -2.25 13.69 13.90
CA ASP A 126 -2.22 14.97 14.62
C ASP A 126 -2.31 16.18 13.69
N GLU A 127 -1.52 16.16 12.62
CA GLU A 127 -1.57 17.20 11.59
C GLU A 127 -2.92 17.21 10.87
N PHE A 128 -3.42 16.03 10.51
CA PHE A 128 -4.72 15.87 9.89
C PHE A 128 -5.86 16.47 10.75
N SER A 129 -5.88 16.14 12.04
CA SER A 129 -6.83 16.70 13.01
C SER A 129 -6.72 18.21 13.14
N THR A 130 -5.50 18.74 13.12
CA THR A 130 -5.25 20.19 13.17
C THR A 130 -5.83 20.88 11.94
N LEU A 131 -5.67 20.29 10.74
CA LEU A 131 -6.20 20.85 9.49
C LEU A 131 -7.74 20.88 9.46
N LEU A 132 -8.41 19.84 9.99
CA LEU A 132 -9.87 19.76 10.04
C LEU A 132 -10.50 20.70 11.07
N THR A 133 -9.83 20.93 12.19
CA THR A 133 -10.40 21.68 13.33
C THR A 133 -9.97 23.15 13.37
N ASN A 134 -8.93 23.54 12.64
CA ASN A 134 -8.46 24.93 12.58
C ASN A 134 -9.46 25.83 11.80
N LYS A 135 -10.35 26.49 12.54
CA LYS A 135 -11.37 27.41 11.99
C LYS A 135 -10.80 28.58 11.18
N GLU A 136 -9.62 29.08 11.55
CA GLU A 136 -9.00 30.18 10.81
C GLU A 136 -8.57 29.72 9.42
N LEU A 137 -7.95 28.54 9.33
CA LEU A 137 -7.57 27.95 8.04
C LEU A 137 -8.80 27.57 7.22
N THR A 138 -9.74 26.83 7.81
CA THR A 138 -10.92 26.30 7.10
C THR A 138 -11.83 27.42 6.59
N SER A 139 -11.89 28.57 7.26
CA SER A 139 -12.66 29.74 6.80
C SER A 139 -12.12 30.41 5.52
N LYS A 140 -10.87 30.14 5.13
CA LYS A 140 -10.22 30.72 3.94
C LYS A 140 -10.59 29.97 2.65
N PHE A 141 -11.08 28.74 2.76
CA PHE A 141 -11.36 27.86 1.63
C PHE A 141 -12.84 27.51 1.56
N HIS A 142 -13.37 27.40 0.35
CA HIS A 142 -14.69 26.81 0.15
C HIS A 142 -14.64 25.29 0.25
N HIS A 143 -13.54 24.68 -0.23
CA HIS A 143 -13.32 23.25 -0.19
C HIS A 143 -11.90 22.91 0.24
N ILE A 144 -11.77 21.94 1.13
CA ILE A 144 -10.50 21.29 1.49
C ILE A 144 -10.63 19.82 1.09
N ILE A 145 -9.74 19.40 0.19
CA ILE A 145 -9.75 18.07 -0.43
C ILE A 145 -8.57 17.29 0.12
N PHE A 146 -8.84 16.10 0.64
CA PHE A 146 -7.86 15.16 1.16
C PHE A 146 -7.69 13.99 0.19
N ASP A 147 -6.49 13.89 -0.38
CA ASP A 147 -6.01 12.68 -1.07
C ASP A 147 -5.39 11.75 -0.03
N THR A 148 -6.14 10.73 0.38
CA THR A 148 -5.78 9.88 1.52
C THR A 148 -4.97 8.66 1.14
N ALA A 149 -4.21 8.13 2.10
CA ALA A 149 -3.60 6.80 2.04
C ALA A 149 -4.66 5.68 1.83
N PRO A 150 -4.26 4.44 1.48
CA PRO A 150 -5.19 3.33 1.25
C PRO A 150 -6.22 3.13 2.38
N THR A 151 -7.42 2.66 2.00
CA THR A 151 -8.62 2.52 2.86
C THR A 151 -8.35 1.97 4.25
N GLY A 152 -7.64 0.85 4.37
CA GLY A 152 -7.32 0.24 5.67
C GLY A 152 -6.46 1.11 6.59
N HIS A 153 -5.53 1.90 6.04
CA HIS A 153 -4.71 2.82 6.84
C HIS A 153 -5.51 4.04 7.29
N THR A 154 -6.31 4.62 6.39
CA THR A 154 -7.22 5.71 6.72
C THR A 154 -8.24 5.30 7.78
N LEU A 155 -8.84 4.11 7.67
CA LEU A 155 -9.77 3.58 8.65
C LEU A 155 -9.12 3.29 10.00
N ARG A 156 -7.91 2.74 10.03
CA ARG A 156 -7.12 2.59 11.26
C ARG A 156 -6.93 3.94 11.93
N LEU A 157 -6.42 4.94 11.21
CA LEU A 157 -6.23 6.30 11.72
C LEU A 157 -7.52 6.89 12.33
N LEU A 158 -8.68 6.63 11.73
CA LEU A 158 -9.98 7.08 12.22
C LEU A 158 -10.53 6.27 13.41
N GLN A 159 -10.08 5.04 13.62
CA GLN A 159 -10.41 4.19 14.78
C GLN A 159 -9.47 4.41 15.97
N LEU A 160 -8.29 5.01 15.74
CA LEU A 160 -7.33 5.31 16.82
C LEU A 160 -7.93 6.15 17.95
N PRO A 161 -8.77 7.19 17.71
CA PRO A 161 -9.39 7.95 18.78
C PRO A 161 -10.29 7.12 19.71
N THR A 162 -11.09 6.20 19.16
CA THR A 162 -11.99 5.34 19.93
C THR A 162 -11.22 4.27 20.69
N ALA A 163 -10.25 3.60 20.05
CA ALA A 163 -9.37 2.63 20.69
C ALA A 163 -8.59 3.24 21.86
N TRP A 164 -8.12 4.48 21.72
CA TRP A 164 -7.33 5.16 22.74
C TRP A 164 -8.17 5.83 23.83
N SER A 165 -9.40 6.25 23.53
CA SER A 165 -10.32 6.76 24.57
C SER A 165 -10.67 5.68 25.60
N GLY A 166 -10.92 4.43 25.16
CA GLY A 166 -11.10 3.29 26.06
C GLY A 166 -9.80 2.92 26.79
N PHE A 167 -8.66 2.91 26.07
CA PHE A 167 -7.36 2.63 26.68
C PHE A 167 -6.96 3.65 27.75
N LEU A 168 -7.20 4.95 27.54
CA LEU A 168 -6.93 6.01 28.54
C LEU A 168 -7.87 5.96 29.74
N GLU A 169 -9.05 5.36 29.60
CA GLU A 169 -10.02 5.17 30.69
C GLU A 169 -9.73 3.90 31.52
N GLU A 170 -9.14 2.86 30.91
CA GLU A 170 -8.86 1.57 31.55
C GLU A 170 -7.40 1.39 32.02
N SER A 171 -6.43 2.12 31.46
CA SER A 171 -5.01 1.98 31.84
C SER A 171 -4.61 2.89 33.02
N THR A 172 -4.40 2.32 34.20
CA THR A 172 -3.81 3.02 35.36
C THR A 172 -2.28 2.96 35.39
N HIS A 173 -1.65 2.14 34.55
CA HIS A 173 -0.19 1.92 34.52
C HIS A 173 0.33 2.02 33.07
N GLY A 174 1.34 2.86 32.86
CA GLY A 174 1.92 3.12 31.54
C GLY A 174 2.73 1.92 31.04
N ALA A 175 2.33 1.32 29.92
CA ALA A 175 3.05 0.22 29.28
C ALA A 175 4.27 0.71 28.48
N SER A 176 5.26 -0.17 28.36
CA SER A 176 6.63 0.08 27.90
C SER A 176 6.76 0.61 26.45
N CYS A 177 5.82 0.24 25.56
CA CYS A 177 5.85 0.60 24.13
C CYS A 177 5.12 1.92 23.81
N LEU A 178 4.62 2.63 24.83
CA LEU A 178 3.63 3.71 24.69
C LEU A 178 4.21 5.11 24.93
N GLY A 179 5.52 5.29 24.80
CA GLY A 179 6.18 6.61 24.88
C GLY A 179 5.48 7.75 24.12
N PRO A 180 4.90 7.51 22.92
CA PRO A 180 4.11 8.51 22.19
C PRO A 180 2.75 8.87 22.82
N LEU A 181 2.15 8.00 23.65
CA LEU A 181 0.80 8.18 24.19
C LEU A 181 0.72 9.17 25.36
N ALA A 182 1.84 9.46 26.03
CA ALA A 182 1.87 10.38 27.17
C ALA A 182 1.41 11.82 26.83
N GLY A 183 1.40 12.20 25.54
CA GLY A 183 0.90 13.50 25.04
C GLY A 183 -0.55 13.50 24.55
N LEU A 184 -1.26 12.37 24.58
CA LEU A 184 -2.62 12.26 24.02
C LEU A 184 -3.71 12.84 24.91
N GLY A 185 -3.49 12.87 26.24
CA GLY A 185 -4.47 13.41 27.20
C GLY A 185 -4.86 14.86 26.89
N ASP A 186 -3.88 15.67 26.48
CA ASP A 186 -4.07 17.09 26.14
C ASP A 186 -4.79 17.32 24.79
N LYS A 187 -4.92 16.27 23.96
CA LYS A 187 -5.49 16.33 22.60
C LYS A 187 -6.80 15.56 22.43
N LYS A 188 -7.36 15.02 23.51
CA LYS A 188 -8.64 14.29 23.49
C LYS A 188 -9.77 15.10 22.84
N GLU A 189 -9.84 16.41 23.14
CA GLU A 189 -10.86 17.29 22.55
C GLU A 189 -10.66 17.51 21.04
N LEU A 190 -9.41 17.68 20.59
CA LEU A 190 -9.05 17.83 19.18
C LEU A 190 -9.51 16.61 18.36
N TYR A 191 -9.24 15.40 18.86
CA TYR A 191 -9.62 14.16 18.17
C TYR A 191 -11.13 13.94 18.18
N SER A 192 -11.81 14.26 19.28
CA SER A 192 -13.27 14.21 19.34
C SER A 192 -13.91 15.14 18.30
N GLN A 193 -13.42 16.37 18.18
CA GLN A 193 -13.89 17.33 17.16
C GLN A 193 -13.58 16.84 15.74
N THR A 194 -12.46 16.15 15.55
CA THR A 194 -12.10 15.55 14.26
C THR A 194 -13.11 14.48 13.84
N VAL A 195 -13.43 13.55 14.74
CA VAL A 195 -14.44 12.50 14.48
C VAL A 195 -15.82 13.12 14.23
N GLU A 196 -16.21 14.13 15.01
CA GLU A 196 -17.49 14.83 14.81
C GLU A 196 -17.57 15.50 13.42
N ALA A 197 -16.50 16.17 12.99
CA ALA A 197 -16.44 16.81 11.68
C ALA A 197 -16.53 15.79 10.54
N LEU A 198 -15.89 14.64 10.68
CA LEU A 198 -15.91 13.55 9.70
C LEU A 198 -17.27 12.86 9.61
N SER A 199 -17.91 12.61 10.74
CA SER A 199 -19.22 11.96 10.80
C SER A 199 -20.39 12.91 10.48
N ASN A 200 -20.12 14.22 10.33
CA ASN A 200 -21.15 15.20 9.96
C ASN A 200 -21.37 15.24 8.43
N PRO A 201 -22.52 14.76 7.92
CA PRO A 201 -22.79 14.69 6.49
C PRO A 201 -22.95 16.06 5.81
N LYS A 202 -23.07 17.15 6.59
CA LYS A 202 -23.10 18.52 6.04
C LYS A 202 -21.71 19.14 5.90
N GLN A 203 -20.71 18.56 6.58
CA GLN A 203 -19.33 19.06 6.56
C GLN A 203 -18.43 18.19 5.70
N THR A 204 -18.67 16.87 5.69
CA THR A 204 -17.79 15.90 5.06
C THR A 204 -18.52 15.07 4.00
N SER A 205 -17.85 14.89 2.86
CA SER A 205 -18.24 14.02 1.75
C SER A 205 -17.08 13.09 1.46
N LEU A 206 -17.36 11.79 1.32
CA LEU A 206 -16.33 10.79 1.09
C LEU A 206 -16.52 10.12 -0.27
N MET A 207 -15.51 10.22 -1.12
CA MET A 207 -15.42 9.61 -2.44
C MET A 207 -14.66 8.29 -2.33
N LEU A 208 -15.40 7.18 -2.45
CA LEU A 208 -14.85 5.83 -2.58
C LEU A 208 -14.39 5.61 -4.02
N VAL A 209 -13.10 5.81 -4.28
CA VAL A 209 -12.50 5.60 -5.59
C VAL A 209 -12.19 4.13 -5.78
N THR A 210 -12.67 3.56 -6.88
CA THR A 210 -12.44 2.16 -7.22
C THR A 210 -12.15 1.99 -8.71
N ARG A 211 -11.85 0.76 -9.12
CA ARG A 211 -11.76 0.35 -10.53
C ARG A 211 -12.84 -0.70 -10.79
N PRO A 212 -13.31 -0.86 -12.03
CA PRO A 212 -14.25 -1.92 -12.41
C PRO A 212 -13.57 -3.29 -12.42
N ASP A 213 -13.17 -3.76 -11.24
CA ASP A 213 -12.50 -5.04 -11.03
C ASP A 213 -12.93 -5.59 -9.66
N SER A 214 -12.95 -6.91 -9.50
CA SER A 214 -13.56 -7.58 -8.33
C SER A 214 -12.90 -7.18 -7.01
N SER A 215 -11.56 -7.23 -6.95
CA SER A 215 -10.83 -6.93 -5.72
C SER A 215 -10.94 -5.46 -5.27
N PRO A 216 -10.74 -4.45 -6.15
CA PRO A 216 -11.02 -3.04 -5.80
C PRO A 216 -12.46 -2.77 -5.37
N LEU A 217 -13.46 -3.42 -5.99
CA LEU A 217 -14.86 -3.28 -5.61
C LEU A 217 -15.14 -3.88 -4.22
N GLN A 218 -14.63 -5.07 -3.92
CA GLN A 218 -14.75 -5.69 -2.60
C GLN A 218 -14.11 -4.84 -1.50
N GLU A 219 -12.94 -4.26 -1.77
CA GLU A 219 -12.28 -3.36 -0.81
C GLU A 219 -13.07 -2.07 -0.60
N ALA A 220 -13.66 -1.51 -1.67
CA ALA A 220 -14.53 -0.34 -1.56
C ALA A 220 -15.79 -0.64 -0.76
N GLU A 221 -16.40 -1.82 -0.93
CA GLU A 221 -17.54 -2.27 -0.13
C GLU A 221 -17.18 -2.39 1.36
N ARG A 222 -16.07 -3.06 1.65
CA ARG A 222 -15.57 -3.21 3.02
C ARG A 222 -15.36 -1.84 3.66
N ALA A 223 -14.67 -0.94 2.97
CA ALA A 223 -14.43 0.41 3.46
C ALA A 223 -15.74 1.19 3.66
N ALA A 224 -16.70 1.08 2.74
CA ALA A 224 -18.00 1.72 2.87
C ALA A 224 -18.73 1.30 4.16
N LYS A 225 -18.71 -0.01 4.47
CA LYS A 225 -19.29 -0.59 5.69
C LYS A 225 -18.60 -0.06 6.95
N GLU A 226 -17.27 -0.19 7.02
CA GLU A 226 -16.49 0.25 8.18
C GLU A 226 -16.62 1.78 8.42
N LEU A 227 -16.61 2.60 7.37
CA LEU A 227 -16.81 4.05 7.47
C LEU A 227 -18.21 4.40 7.98
N LYS A 228 -19.23 3.66 7.53
CA LYS A 228 -20.62 3.85 7.96
C LYS A 228 -20.80 3.49 9.44
N GLU A 229 -20.12 2.46 9.93
CA GLU A 229 -20.11 2.06 11.34
C GLU A 229 -19.52 3.15 12.26
N ILE A 230 -18.53 3.91 11.76
CA ILE A 230 -17.91 5.04 12.48
C ILE A 230 -18.75 6.34 12.34
N GLY A 231 -19.85 6.29 11.57
CA GLY A 231 -20.79 7.40 11.40
C GLY A 231 -20.56 8.27 10.16
N VAL A 232 -19.58 7.94 9.31
CA VAL A 232 -19.33 8.65 8.05
C VAL A 232 -20.32 8.16 6.99
N SER A 233 -21.50 8.77 6.94
CA SER A 233 -22.61 8.29 6.10
C SER A 233 -22.73 8.96 4.73
N ASN A 234 -22.08 10.11 4.51
CA ASN A 234 -22.17 10.85 3.24
C ASN A 234 -21.11 10.36 2.24
N GLN A 235 -21.37 9.20 1.66
CA GLN A 235 -20.44 8.48 0.79
C GLN A 235 -20.91 8.49 -0.67
N TYR A 236 -19.96 8.54 -1.60
CA TYR A 236 -20.14 8.49 -3.04
C TYR A 236 -19.22 7.42 -3.63
N LEU A 237 -19.67 6.71 -4.66
CA LEU A 237 -18.84 5.76 -5.39
C LEU A 237 -18.28 6.40 -6.66
N LEU A 238 -16.97 6.31 -6.87
CA LEU A 238 -16.30 6.79 -8.08
C LEU A 238 -15.57 5.65 -8.77
N VAL A 239 -16.16 5.13 -9.85
CA VAL A 239 -15.58 4.03 -10.62
C VAL A 239 -14.68 4.60 -11.72
N ASN A 240 -13.37 4.47 -11.53
CA ASN A 240 -12.36 5.03 -12.41
C ASN A 240 -11.87 4.04 -13.49
N GLY A 241 -11.58 4.55 -14.69
CA GLY A 241 -11.04 3.82 -15.83
C GLY A 241 -11.97 2.78 -16.43
N ILE A 242 -13.23 3.15 -16.64
CA ILE A 242 -14.16 2.31 -17.39
C ILE A 242 -13.81 2.37 -18.88
N LEU A 243 -13.57 1.21 -19.47
CA LEU A 243 -13.47 1.06 -20.91
C LEU A 243 -14.90 1.08 -21.48
N THR A 244 -15.26 2.15 -22.20
CA THR A 244 -16.64 2.35 -22.66
C THR A 244 -17.02 1.49 -23.85
N ASN A 245 -16.05 1.14 -24.70
CA ASN A 245 -16.18 0.29 -25.88
C ASN A 245 -14.88 -0.49 -26.09
N TYR A 246 -14.91 -1.57 -26.89
CA TYR A 246 -13.73 -2.34 -27.26
C TYR A 246 -13.62 -2.53 -28.79
N VAL A 247 -12.42 -2.80 -29.29
CA VAL A 247 -12.18 -3.12 -30.70
C VAL A 247 -12.43 -4.61 -30.97
N GLN A 248 -13.29 -4.95 -31.94
CA GLN A 248 -13.72 -6.34 -32.18
C GLN A 248 -12.58 -7.32 -32.50
N ASN A 249 -11.54 -6.86 -33.20
CA ASN A 249 -10.38 -7.67 -33.61
C ASN A 249 -9.22 -7.61 -32.60
N ASP A 250 -9.47 -7.08 -31.40
CA ASP A 250 -8.46 -6.95 -30.35
C ASP A 250 -8.93 -7.77 -29.13
N SER A 251 -8.23 -8.88 -28.87
CA SER A 251 -8.58 -9.80 -27.78
C SER A 251 -8.39 -9.18 -26.40
N VAL A 252 -7.44 -8.26 -26.26
CA VAL A 252 -7.06 -7.60 -25.00
C VAL A 252 -8.18 -6.66 -24.53
N SER A 253 -8.59 -5.72 -25.38
CA SER A 253 -9.67 -4.76 -25.11
C SER A 253 -11.01 -5.48 -24.92
N LYS A 254 -11.30 -6.52 -25.71
CA LYS A 254 -12.51 -7.33 -25.52
C LYS A 254 -12.51 -8.04 -24.16
N ALA A 255 -11.39 -8.63 -23.77
CA ALA A 255 -11.26 -9.30 -22.48
C ALA A 255 -11.36 -8.31 -21.32
N LEU A 256 -10.66 -7.17 -21.40
CA LEU A 256 -10.71 -6.11 -20.39
C LEU A 256 -12.14 -5.59 -20.22
N PHE A 257 -12.80 -5.23 -21.33
CA PHE A 257 -14.19 -4.77 -21.32
C PHE A 257 -15.13 -5.79 -20.67
N THR A 258 -15.03 -7.06 -21.08
CA THR A 258 -15.87 -8.15 -20.55
C THR A 258 -15.64 -8.36 -19.05
N ARG A 259 -14.38 -8.29 -18.59
CA ARG A 259 -14.01 -8.40 -17.18
C ARG A 259 -14.59 -7.25 -16.36
N GLN A 260 -14.50 -6.02 -16.88
CA GLN A 260 -15.05 -4.82 -16.23
C GLN A 260 -16.57 -4.90 -16.10
N VAL A 261 -17.27 -5.27 -17.17
CA VAL A 261 -18.74 -5.45 -17.15
C VAL A 261 -19.14 -6.50 -16.11
N ARG A 262 -18.50 -7.67 -16.12
CA ARG A 262 -18.77 -8.73 -15.13
C ARG A 262 -18.55 -8.25 -13.70
N ALA A 263 -17.48 -7.50 -13.44
CA ALA A 263 -17.17 -6.98 -12.11
C ALA A 263 -18.24 -5.98 -11.63
N LEU A 264 -18.70 -5.09 -12.52
CA LEU A 264 -19.75 -4.11 -12.22
C LEU A 264 -21.13 -4.77 -12.03
N GLU A 265 -21.47 -5.79 -12.83
CA GLU A 265 -22.70 -6.56 -12.66
C GLU A 265 -22.76 -7.30 -11.32
N ASN A 266 -21.60 -7.81 -10.86
CA ASN A 266 -21.45 -8.51 -9.58
C ASN A 266 -21.24 -7.58 -8.38
N MET A 267 -21.37 -6.26 -8.57
CA MET A 267 -21.30 -5.31 -7.46
C MET A 267 -22.39 -5.60 -6.43
N THR A 268 -22.06 -5.49 -5.15
CA THR A 268 -23.00 -5.70 -4.04
C THR A 268 -24.04 -4.59 -3.97
N GLU A 269 -25.21 -4.88 -3.38
CA GLU A 269 -26.29 -3.91 -3.25
C GLU A 269 -25.87 -2.71 -2.40
N GLU A 270 -25.01 -2.93 -1.40
CA GLU A 270 -24.46 -1.86 -0.57
C GLU A 270 -23.72 -0.79 -1.37
N LEU A 271 -22.97 -1.18 -2.42
CA LEU A 271 -22.30 -0.23 -3.29
C LEU A 271 -23.24 0.37 -4.34
N LYS A 272 -24.21 -0.41 -4.84
CA LYS A 272 -25.23 0.07 -5.80
C LYS A 272 -26.16 1.13 -5.19
N ASP A 273 -26.37 1.09 -3.89
CA ASP A 273 -27.17 2.07 -3.15
C ASP A 273 -26.45 3.44 -3.00
N LEU A 274 -25.14 3.49 -3.20
CA LEU A 274 -24.39 4.75 -3.16
C LEU A 274 -24.59 5.55 -4.45
N PRO A 275 -24.64 6.90 -4.38
CA PRO A 275 -24.57 7.72 -5.57
C PRO A 275 -23.24 7.45 -6.30
N ALA A 276 -23.34 6.87 -7.50
CA ALA A 276 -22.20 6.42 -8.27
C ALA A 276 -21.93 7.29 -9.50
N TYR A 277 -20.65 7.53 -9.74
CA TYR A 277 -20.14 8.22 -10.92
C TYR A 277 -19.01 7.44 -11.58
N GLU A 278 -18.84 7.68 -12.87
CA GLU A 278 -17.90 6.93 -13.71
C GLU A 278 -16.88 7.89 -14.35
N ILE A 279 -15.61 7.49 -14.34
CA ILE A 279 -14.55 8.14 -15.11
C ILE A 279 -14.06 7.13 -16.16
N PRO A 280 -14.03 7.51 -17.44
CA PRO A 280 -13.59 6.63 -18.49
C PRO A 280 -12.08 6.34 -18.42
N LEU A 281 -11.67 5.23 -19.02
CA LEU A 281 -10.26 4.95 -19.25
C LEU A 281 -9.72 5.91 -20.32
N VAL A 282 -8.67 6.65 -19.98
CA VAL A 282 -8.07 7.66 -20.86
C VAL A 282 -6.78 7.14 -21.53
N PRO A 283 -6.48 7.57 -22.78
CA PRO A 283 -5.31 7.12 -23.54
C PRO A 283 -3.99 7.78 -23.12
N PHE A 284 -3.97 8.63 -22.10
CA PHE A 284 -2.78 9.41 -21.74
C PHE A 284 -2.39 9.19 -20.27
N ASN A 285 -1.15 9.55 -19.96
CA ASN A 285 -0.66 9.62 -18.60
C ASN A 285 -1.41 10.70 -17.82
N VAL A 286 -1.87 10.32 -16.64
CA VAL A 286 -2.62 11.21 -15.75
C VAL A 286 -1.61 11.99 -14.89
N THR A 287 -0.75 12.74 -15.57
CA THR A 287 0.24 13.68 -15.03
C THR A 287 0.11 15.02 -15.75
N GLY A 288 0.40 16.11 -15.05
CA GLY A 288 0.21 17.47 -15.57
C GLY A 288 -1.23 17.97 -15.50
N ILE A 289 -1.36 19.28 -15.29
CA ILE A 289 -2.63 19.99 -15.05
C ILE A 289 -3.61 19.86 -16.23
N GLU A 290 -3.12 19.95 -17.46
CA GLU A 290 -3.97 19.85 -18.66
C GLU A 290 -4.62 18.46 -18.79
N ASN A 291 -3.88 17.40 -18.45
CA ASN A 291 -4.42 16.05 -18.46
C ASN A 291 -5.43 15.83 -17.32
N MET A 292 -5.25 16.48 -16.16
CA MET A 292 -6.25 16.48 -15.08
C MET A 292 -7.55 17.16 -15.50
N ARG A 293 -7.49 18.27 -16.23
CA ARG A 293 -8.69 18.93 -16.80
C ARG A 293 -9.42 18.01 -17.77
N LYS A 294 -8.67 17.27 -18.60
CA LYS A 294 -9.22 16.29 -19.56
C LYS A 294 -9.83 15.05 -18.87
N LEU A 295 -9.32 14.64 -17.71
CA LEU A 295 -9.75 13.41 -17.01
C LEU A 295 -11.25 13.39 -16.69
N VAL A 296 -11.83 14.55 -16.40
CA VAL A 296 -13.26 14.71 -16.04
C VAL A 296 -14.12 15.23 -17.21
N GLN A 297 -13.58 15.19 -18.43
CA GLN A 297 -14.30 15.53 -19.66
C GLN A 297 -14.71 14.27 -20.45
N PRO A 298 -15.74 14.35 -21.31
CA PRO A 298 -16.11 13.25 -22.19
C PRO A 298 -14.97 12.84 -23.15
N ILE A 299 -14.78 11.52 -23.37
CA ILE A 299 -13.72 10.96 -24.21
C ILE A 299 -13.78 11.46 -25.66
N GLU A 300 -14.97 11.76 -26.18
CA GLU A 300 -15.18 12.18 -27.59
C GLU A 300 -14.32 13.40 -28.00
N ASN A 301 -13.79 14.15 -27.02
CA ASN A 301 -12.92 15.30 -27.23
C ASN A 301 -11.42 14.99 -27.12
N LEU A 302 -11.02 13.73 -26.93
CA LEU A 302 -9.63 13.34 -26.71
C LEU A 302 -8.97 12.89 -28.02
N SER A 303 -8.19 13.78 -28.63
CA SER A 303 -7.28 13.43 -29.71
C SER A 303 -6.12 12.60 -29.17
N ILE A 304 -5.88 11.43 -29.77
CA ILE A 304 -4.66 10.64 -29.54
C ILE A 304 -3.52 11.43 -30.19
N SER A 305 -2.51 11.82 -29.40
CA SER A 305 -1.28 12.39 -29.96
C SER A 305 -0.52 11.28 -30.69
N ASP A 306 -0.10 11.57 -31.93
CA ASP A 306 0.88 10.76 -32.67
C ASP A 306 2.25 10.91 -31.99
N GLU A 307 2.45 10.29 -30.83
CA GLU A 307 3.77 10.19 -30.22
C GLU A 307 4.60 9.10 -30.91
N GLU A 308 5.91 9.36 -31.06
CA GLU A 308 6.83 8.43 -31.70
C GLU A 308 6.85 7.09 -30.97
N GLN A 309 6.67 5.99 -31.71
CA GLN A 309 6.76 4.64 -31.16
C GLN A 309 8.20 4.36 -30.70
N HIS A 310 8.43 4.42 -29.39
CA HIS A 310 9.69 4.01 -28.79
C HIS A 310 9.68 2.50 -28.54
N ASN A 311 10.52 1.77 -29.28
CA ASN A 311 10.72 0.33 -29.06
C ASN A 311 11.69 0.12 -27.89
N VAL A 312 11.14 -0.10 -26.70
CA VAL A 312 11.87 -0.64 -25.54
C VAL A 312 11.78 -2.16 -25.55
N SER A 313 12.90 -2.86 -25.39
CA SER A 313 12.96 -4.31 -25.32
C SER A 313 13.27 -4.74 -23.88
N ILE A 314 12.43 -5.63 -23.33
CA ILE A 314 12.62 -6.22 -22.00
C ILE A 314 12.46 -7.73 -22.12
N PRO A 315 13.31 -8.51 -21.46
CA PRO A 315 13.21 -9.96 -21.48
C PRO A 315 11.93 -10.48 -20.77
N PRO A 316 11.49 -11.69 -21.15
CA PRO A 316 10.38 -12.38 -20.50
C PRO A 316 10.71 -12.87 -19.09
N LEU A 317 9.67 -13.25 -18.33
CA LEU A 317 9.80 -13.81 -16.96
C LEU A 317 10.72 -15.04 -16.92
N GLN A 318 10.77 -15.81 -18.01
CA GLN A 318 11.64 -16.98 -18.14
C GLN A 318 13.12 -16.70 -17.83
N ASN A 319 13.60 -15.49 -18.14
CA ASN A 319 15.00 -15.12 -17.92
C ASN A 319 15.32 -15.03 -16.41
N LEU A 320 14.41 -14.42 -15.63
CA LEU A 320 14.51 -14.36 -14.17
C LEU A 320 14.51 -15.76 -13.57
N ILE A 321 13.57 -16.63 -13.98
CA ILE A 321 13.46 -18.00 -13.46
C ILE A 321 14.73 -18.82 -13.81
N THR A 322 15.28 -18.60 -15.00
CA THR A 322 16.51 -19.26 -15.43
C THR A 322 17.73 -18.77 -14.65
N ASP A 323 17.82 -17.48 -14.33
CA ASP A 323 18.88 -16.93 -13.47
C ASP A 323 18.81 -17.48 -12.05
N LEU A 324 17.62 -17.49 -11.43
CA LEU A 324 17.40 -18.02 -10.07
C LEU A 324 17.79 -19.51 -9.99
N SER A 325 17.39 -20.29 -10.99
CA SER A 325 17.73 -21.71 -11.09
C SER A 325 19.23 -21.96 -11.27
N LYS A 326 19.91 -21.18 -12.12
CA LYS A 326 21.35 -21.33 -12.40
C LYS A 326 22.24 -20.86 -11.25
N THR A 327 21.85 -19.77 -10.59
CA THR A 327 22.61 -19.22 -9.45
C THR A 327 22.36 -19.98 -8.16
N GLY A 328 21.43 -20.94 -8.16
CA GLY A 328 21.18 -21.83 -7.02
C GLY A 328 20.55 -21.14 -5.83
N LYS A 329 19.76 -20.08 -6.05
CA LYS A 329 19.08 -19.35 -4.97
C LYS A 329 18.15 -20.29 -4.20
N ARG A 330 18.20 -20.18 -2.88
CA ARG A 330 17.46 -21.04 -1.94
C ARG A 330 16.26 -20.34 -1.34
N VAL A 331 16.34 -19.02 -1.14
CA VAL A 331 15.24 -18.22 -0.59
C VAL A 331 14.92 -17.10 -1.56
N ILE A 332 13.67 -17.02 -2.01
CA ILE A 332 13.21 -16.03 -2.99
C ILE A 332 12.05 -15.27 -2.40
N PHE A 333 12.19 -13.95 -2.24
CA PHE A 333 11.11 -13.07 -1.81
C PHE A 333 10.52 -12.35 -3.00
N THR A 334 9.19 -12.32 -3.11
CA THR A 334 8.49 -11.37 -3.98
C THR A 334 7.95 -10.24 -3.13
N MET A 335 8.42 -9.01 -3.38
CA MET A 335 8.05 -7.81 -2.63
C MET A 335 7.51 -6.72 -3.55
N GLY A 336 6.75 -5.77 -3.01
CA GLY A 336 6.07 -4.74 -3.80
C GLY A 336 4.73 -4.31 -3.21
N LYS A 337 4.14 -3.23 -3.74
CA LYS A 337 2.89 -2.66 -3.23
C LYS A 337 1.75 -3.69 -3.26
N GLY A 338 0.73 -3.51 -2.42
CA GLY A 338 -0.53 -4.26 -2.55
C GLY A 338 -1.14 -4.10 -3.94
N GLY A 339 -1.56 -5.20 -4.57
CA GLY A 339 -2.26 -5.18 -5.87
C GLY A 339 -1.38 -5.28 -7.12
N VAL A 340 -0.04 -5.20 -7.01
CA VAL A 340 0.87 -5.35 -8.18
C VAL A 340 1.00 -6.78 -8.71
N GLY A 341 0.38 -7.76 -8.03
CA GLY A 341 0.39 -9.17 -8.43
C GLY A 341 1.55 -10.01 -7.88
N LYS A 342 2.07 -9.68 -6.68
CA LYS A 342 3.15 -10.44 -6.01
C LYS A 342 2.85 -11.93 -5.94
N THR A 343 1.67 -12.30 -5.45
CA THR A 343 1.22 -13.69 -5.33
C THR A 343 1.29 -14.43 -6.66
N THR A 344 0.77 -13.82 -7.75
CA THR A 344 0.83 -14.42 -9.09
C THR A 344 2.27 -14.61 -9.57
N VAL A 345 3.15 -13.62 -9.34
CA VAL A 345 4.57 -13.71 -9.70
C VAL A 345 5.29 -14.77 -8.87
N ALA A 346 5.02 -14.85 -7.56
CA ALA A 346 5.56 -15.86 -6.66
C ALA A 346 5.17 -17.28 -7.11
N SER A 347 3.88 -17.48 -7.42
CA SER A 347 3.38 -18.75 -7.94
C SER A 347 4.00 -19.10 -9.29
N ALA A 348 4.15 -18.13 -10.21
CA ALA A 348 4.80 -18.37 -11.50
C ALA A 348 6.29 -18.73 -11.36
N ILE A 349 7.02 -18.06 -10.45
CA ILE A 349 8.41 -18.43 -10.13
C ILE A 349 8.46 -19.85 -9.56
N ALA A 350 7.58 -20.21 -8.62
CA ALA A 350 7.53 -21.53 -8.04
C ALA A 350 7.27 -22.62 -9.08
N VAL A 351 6.27 -22.42 -9.96
CA VAL A 351 5.95 -23.31 -11.08
C VAL A 351 7.14 -23.44 -12.03
N GLY A 352 7.77 -22.34 -12.44
CA GLY A 352 8.88 -22.39 -13.37
C GLY A 352 10.15 -23.03 -12.80
N LEU A 353 10.38 -22.94 -11.49
CA LEU A 353 11.47 -23.64 -10.81
C LEU A 353 11.16 -25.14 -10.68
N ALA A 354 9.92 -25.51 -10.37
CA ALA A 354 9.47 -26.90 -10.30
C ALA A 354 9.56 -27.61 -11.68
N GLU A 355 9.17 -26.93 -12.75
CA GLU A 355 9.31 -27.40 -14.14
C GLU A 355 10.78 -27.59 -14.56
N LYS A 356 11.71 -26.86 -13.93
CA LYS A 356 13.16 -27.07 -14.08
C LYS A 356 13.71 -28.20 -13.19
N GLY A 357 12.85 -28.91 -12.46
CA GLY A 357 13.18 -30.07 -11.64
C GLY A 357 13.51 -29.78 -10.18
N HIS A 358 13.34 -28.54 -9.71
CA HIS A 358 13.60 -28.20 -8.31
C HIS A 358 12.44 -28.60 -7.40
N ARG A 359 12.74 -28.88 -6.13
CA ARG A 359 11.74 -28.96 -5.06
C ARG A 359 11.49 -27.55 -4.56
N VAL A 360 10.22 -27.15 -4.47
CA VAL A 360 9.84 -25.78 -4.13
C VAL A 360 8.81 -25.78 -3.01
N HIS A 361 9.01 -24.93 -2.02
CA HIS A 361 8.03 -24.59 -1.00
C HIS A 361 7.53 -23.17 -1.22
N LEU A 362 6.26 -23.02 -1.60
CA LEU A 362 5.62 -21.71 -1.76
C LEU A 362 4.87 -21.35 -0.48
N THR A 363 5.10 -20.15 0.04
CA THR A 363 4.37 -19.64 1.20
C THR A 363 3.85 -18.22 0.97
N THR A 364 2.78 -17.84 1.67
CA THR A 364 2.33 -16.45 1.77
C THR A 364 2.20 -16.00 3.22
N THR A 365 2.54 -14.74 3.42
CA THR A 365 2.32 -13.98 4.67
C THR A 365 1.12 -13.05 4.57
N ASP A 366 0.48 -12.94 3.40
CA ASP A 366 -0.68 -12.08 3.21
C ASP A 366 -1.96 -12.85 3.57
N PRO A 367 -2.71 -12.45 4.62
CA PRO A 367 -3.94 -13.12 5.02
C PRO A 367 -5.07 -13.00 3.97
N ALA A 368 -4.94 -12.08 3.01
CA ALA A 368 -5.85 -11.95 1.88
C ALA A 368 -5.33 -12.64 0.60
N ALA A 369 -4.11 -13.17 0.60
CA ALA A 369 -3.59 -13.88 -0.56
C ALA A 369 -4.28 -15.24 -0.71
N HIS A 370 -4.94 -15.39 -1.85
CA HIS A 370 -5.58 -16.64 -2.23
C HIS A 370 -4.59 -17.56 -2.98
N ILE A 371 -3.47 -17.95 -2.36
CA ILE A 371 -2.53 -18.90 -3.01
C ILE A 371 -3.23 -20.19 -3.43
N ASP A 372 -4.13 -20.71 -2.60
CA ASP A 372 -4.92 -21.91 -2.93
C ASP A 372 -5.87 -21.70 -4.11
N TYR A 373 -6.33 -20.46 -4.30
CA TYR A 373 -7.13 -20.10 -5.47
C TYR A 373 -6.24 -20.03 -6.72
N VAL A 374 -5.02 -19.49 -6.60
CA VAL A 374 -4.09 -19.33 -7.74
C VAL A 374 -3.45 -20.65 -8.17
N MET A 375 -3.14 -21.57 -7.26
CA MET A 375 -2.47 -22.85 -7.59
C MET A 375 -3.42 -24.07 -7.62
N HIS A 376 -4.60 -24.00 -7.00
CA HIS A 376 -5.50 -25.15 -6.79
C HIS A 376 -4.84 -26.36 -6.08
N GLY A 377 -3.97 -26.09 -5.10
CA GLY A 377 -3.34 -27.09 -4.23
C GLY A 377 -1.92 -27.50 -4.65
N GLU A 378 -1.37 -28.50 -3.94
CA GLU A 378 -0.02 -29.04 -4.21
C GLU A 378 0.01 -29.84 -5.52
N GLN A 379 0.92 -29.48 -6.41
CA GLN A 379 1.10 -30.15 -7.70
C GLN A 379 2.58 -30.23 -8.08
N GLY A 380 2.98 -31.37 -8.66
CA GLY A 380 4.36 -31.62 -9.06
C GLY A 380 5.31 -31.63 -7.87
N ASN A 381 6.37 -30.80 -7.94
CA ASN A 381 7.40 -30.67 -6.90
C ASN A 381 7.16 -29.47 -5.96
N ILE A 382 5.91 -28.97 -5.88
CA ILE A 382 5.57 -27.78 -5.11
C ILE A 382 4.75 -28.18 -3.88
N THR A 383 5.23 -27.78 -2.72
CA THR A 383 4.46 -27.79 -1.46
C THR A 383 4.02 -26.38 -1.12
N ILE A 384 2.86 -26.25 -0.48
CA ILE A 384 2.26 -24.94 -0.19
C ILE A 384 2.03 -24.80 1.32
N SER A 385 2.37 -23.65 1.88
CA SER A 385 1.99 -23.27 3.23
C SER A 385 1.45 -21.85 3.28
N ARG A 386 0.84 -21.49 4.41
CA ARG A 386 0.36 -20.15 4.68
C ARG A 386 0.67 -19.79 6.12
N ILE A 387 1.17 -18.58 6.32
CA ILE A 387 1.30 -17.98 7.64
C ILE A 387 0.02 -17.18 7.88
N ASP A 388 -0.78 -17.58 8.87
CA ASP A 388 -1.95 -16.81 9.31
C ASP A 388 -1.56 -15.98 10.54
N PRO A 389 -1.46 -14.64 10.43
CA PRO A 389 -1.03 -13.79 11.54
C PRO A 389 -1.84 -14.01 12.82
N LYS A 390 -3.16 -14.26 12.71
CA LYS A 390 -4.01 -14.45 13.89
C LYS A 390 -3.68 -15.77 14.60
N LEU A 391 -3.49 -16.83 13.81
CA LEU A 391 -3.12 -18.14 14.34
C LEU A 391 -1.73 -18.08 14.99
N GLU A 392 -0.77 -17.44 14.33
CA GLU A 392 0.60 -17.32 14.85
C GLU A 392 0.64 -16.50 16.14
N VAL A 393 -0.11 -15.39 16.22
CA VAL A 393 -0.24 -14.62 17.46
C VAL A 393 -0.81 -15.49 18.58
N GLU A 394 -1.89 -16.22 18.33
CA GLU A 394 -2.46 -17.10 19.36
C GLU A 394 -1.48 -18.18 19.84
N ASN A 395 -0.72 -18.77 18.91
CA ASN A 395 0.29 -19.77 19.23
C ASN A 395 1.44 -19.18 20.05
N TYR A 396 1.98 -18.03 19.62
CA TYR A 396 3.03 -17.33 20.34
C TYR A 396 2.59 -16.91 21.74
N ARG A 397 1.36 -16.37 21.88
CA ARG A 397 0.80 -16.00 23.18
C ARG A 397 0.69 -17.18 24.12
N LYS A 398 0.18 -18.31 23.63
CA LYS A 398 0.08 -19.55 24.42
C LYS A 398 1.46 -20.00 24.90
N GLU A 399 2.45 -20.01 24.01
CA GLU A 399 3.83 -20.41 24.34
C GLU A 399 4.45 -19.50 25.41
N VAL A 400 4.38 -18.17 25.24
CA VAL A 400 4.95 -17.21 26.19
C VAL A 400 4.26 -17.29 27.56
N ILE A 401 2.93 -17.41 27.58
CA ILE A 401 2.17 -17.57 28.82
C ILE A 401 2.53 -18.89 29.51
N GLU A 402 2.66 -19.99 28.75
CA GLU A 402 3.01 -21.30 29.32
C GLU A 402 4.42 -21.32 29.91
N GLN A 403 5.38 -20.66 29.26
CA GLN A 403 6.74 -20.49 29.79
C GLN A 403 6.78 -19.60 31.04
N ALA A 404 5.93 -18.57 31.10
CA ALA A 404 5.89 -17.62 32.20
C ALA A 404 5.12 -18.11 33.44
N LYS A 405 4.17 -19.05 33.27
CA LYS A 405 3.25 -19.54 34.31
C LYS A 405 3.95 -20.02 35.59
N ASP A 406 5.14 -20.59 35.47
CA ASP A 406 5.90 -21.13 36.62
C ASP A 406 6.85 -20.10 37.25
N THR A 407 7.01 -18.93 36.62
CA THR A 407 8.01 -17.90 37.00
C THR A 407 7.41 -16.55 37.39
N VAL A 408 6.14 -16.30 37.06
CA VAL A 408 5.46 -15.00 37.25
C VAL A 408 4.21 -15.21 38.11
N ASP A 409 3.92 -14.25 38.99
CA ASP A 409 2.72 -14.25 39.83
C ASP A 409 1.45 -13.85 39.03
N GLU A 410 0.27 -13.97 39.64
CA GLU A 410 -1.01 -13.71 38.95
C GLU A 410 -1.12 -12.26 38.42
N GLU A 411 -0.57 -11.28 39.14
CA GLU A 411 -0.54 -9.88 38.67
C GLU A 411 0.42 -9.69 37.50
N GLY A 412 1.61 -10.30 37.53
CA GLY A 412 2.55 -10.25 36.41
C GLY A 412 2.07 -11.03 35.18
N LEU A 413 1.31 -12.11 35.37
CA LEU A 413 0.64 -12.84 34.28
C LEU A 413 -0.41 -11.98 33.59
N ALA A 414 -1.23 -11.26 34.36
CA ALA A 414 -2.22 -10.33 33.80
C ALA A 414 -1.54 -9.19 33.02
N TYR A 415 -0.43 -8.66 33.53
CA TYR A 415 0.38 -7.66 32.81
C TYR A 415 0.93 -8.21 31.49
N LEU A 416 1.49 -9.42 31.51
CA LEU A 416 2.05 -10.06 30.33
C LEU A 416 0.97 -10.37 29.28
N GLU A 417 -0.21 -10.82 29.69
CA GLU A 417 -1.34 -11.07 28.80
C GLU A 417 -1.81 -9.81 28.06
N GLU A 418 -1.72 -8.66 28.72
CA GLU A 418 -2.06 -7.35 28.16
C GLU A 418 -0.98 -6.83 27.22
N ASP A 419 0.30 -6.97 27.59
CA ASP A 419 1.44 -6.62 26.72
C ASP A 419 1.42 -7.43 25.41
N LEU A 420 1.07 -8.72 25.51
CA LEU A 420 0.88 -9.63 24.37
C LEU A 420 -0.35 -9.31 23.48
N ARG A 421 -1.15 -8.28 23.81
CA ARG A 421 -2.20 -7.74 22.92
C ARG A 421 -1.69 -6.60 22.05
N SER A 422 -0.44 -6.17 22.25
CA SER A 422 0.19 -5.12 21.46
C SER A 422 0.30 -5.53 19.98
N PRO A 423 0.14 -4.57 19.04
CA PRO A 423 0.42 -4.81 17.62
C PRO A 423 1.83 -5.38 17.36
N CYS A 424 2.83 -5.04 18.20
CA CYS A 424 4.19 -5.56 18.08
C CYS A 424 4.27 -7.10 18.26
N THR A 425 3.32 -7.70 18.99
CA THR A 425 3.26 -9.15 19.19
C THR A 425 2.94 -9.88 17.89
N GLU A 426 2.12 -9.28 17.02
CA GLU A 426 1.80 -9.82 15.70
C GLU A 426 3.05 -9.92 14.81
N GLU A 427 3.85 -8.85 14.78
CA GLU A 427 5.08 -8.80 14.00
C GLU A 427 6.07 -9.88 14.45
N ILE A 428 6.25 -10.07 15.76
CA ILE A 428 7.12 -11.10 16.34
C ILE A 428 6.65 -12.50 15.99
N ALA A 429 5.36 -12.77 16.13
CA ALA A 429 4.79 -14.10 15.88
C ALA A 429 4.92 -14.51 14.39
N VAL A 430 4.54 -13.60 13.49
CA VAL A 430 4.70 -13.81 12.03
C VAL A 430 6.16 -13.99 11.65
N PHE A 431 7.07 -13.24 12.29
CA PHE A 431 8.50 -13.35 12.05
C PHE A 431 9.09 -14.71 12.48
N ARG A 432 8.65 -15.27 13.62
CA ARG A 432 9.06 -16.63 14.04
C ARG A 432 8.61 -17.68 13.03
N ALA A 433 7.35 -17.63 12.61
CA ALA A 433 6.82 -18.54 11.59
C ALA A 433 7.60 -18.43 10.27
N LEU A 434 7.95 -17.21 9.85
CA LEU A 434 8.79 -16.98 8.68
C LEU A 434 10.17 -17.61 8.82
N ALA A 435 10.80 -17.50 10.00
CA ALA A 435 12.11 -18.09 10.26
C ALA A 435 12.11 -19.62 10.13
N GLU A 436 11.06 -20.29 10.63
CA GLU A 436 10.90 -21.74 10.50
C GLU A 436 10.71 -22.17 9.04
N ILE A 437 9.97 -21.40 8.25
CA ILE A 437 9.80 -21.69 6.82
C ILE A 437 11.11 -21.49 6.05
N VAL A 438 11.86 -20.42 6.34
CA VAL A 438 13.16 -20.15 5.71
C VAL A 438 14.20 -21.23 6.06
N GLU A 439 14.07 -21.93 7.19
CA GLU A 439 14.95 -23.04 7.54
C GLU A 439 14.82 -24.22 6.56
N LYS A 440 13.63 -24.45 5.99
CA LYS A 440 13.41 -25.47 4.94
C LYS A 440 14.26 -25.25 3.69
N ALA A 441 14.78 -24.04 3.49
CA ALA A 441 15.64 -23.71 2.34
C ALA A 441 16.99 -24.47 2.34
N ASN A 442 17.27 -25.24 3.40
CA ASN A 442 18.38 -26.20 3.43
C ASN A 442 18.17 -27.37 2.46
N ASP A 443 16.92 -27.81 2.27
CA ASP A 443 16.59 -29.01 1.49
C ASP A 443 15.86 -28.67 0.16
N GLU A 444 15.11 -27.56 0.13
CA GLU A 444 14.31 -27.14 -1.02
C GLU A 444 14.46 -25.65 -1.32
N ILE A 445 13.85 -25.15 -2.40
CA ILE A 445 13.80 -23.72 -2.69
C ILE A 445 12.54 -23.13 -2.06
N VAL A 446 12.68 -22.10 -1.24
CA VAL A 446 11.55 -21.43 -0.58
C VAL A 446 11.21 -20.16 -1.34
N VAL A 447 9.98 -20.06 -1.84
CA VAL A 447 9.43 -18.86 -2.48
C VAL A 447 8.40 -18.23 -1.54
N ILE A 448 8.60 -16.95 -1.20
CA ILE A 448 7.84 -16.25 -0.17
C ILE A 448 7.10 -15.06 -0.80
N ASP A 449 5.78 -15.17 -0.83
CA ASP A 449 4.88 -14.06 -1.12
C ASP A 449 4.72 -13.19 0.14
N THR A 450 5.27 -11.97 0.07
CA THR A 450 5.26 -11.05 1.21
C THR A 450 3.99 -10.21 1.26
N ALA A 451 3.60 -9.79 2.46
CA ALA A 451 2.65 -8.70 2.66
C ALA A 451 3.15 -7.38 2.01
N PRO A 452 2.31 -6.33 1.88
CA PRO A 452 2.72 -5.05 1.29
C PRO A 452 3.97 -4.43 1.94
N THR A 453 4.75 -3.70 1.13
CA THR A 453 6.08 -3.14 1.42
C THR A 453 6.31 -2.58 2.83
N GLY A 454 5.38 -1.79 3.37
CA GLY A 454 5.50 -1.21 4.71
C GLY A 454 5.56 -2.25 5.83
N HIS A 455 4.77 -3.33 5.74
CA HIS A 455 4.77 -4.40 6.76
C HIS A 455 6.03 -5.27 6.66
N THR A 456 6.61 -5.44 5.48
CA THR A 456 7.81 -6.26 5.28
C THR A 456 9.06 -5.63 5.90
N LEU A 457 9.17 -4.30 5.85
CA LEU A 457 10.25 -3.58 6.53
C LEU A 457 10.05 -3.56 8.04
N LEU A 458 8.81 -3.46 8.51
CA LEU A 458 8.48 -3.63 9.93
C LEU A 458 8.85 -5.03 10.43
N LEU A 459 8.61 -6.08 9.65
CA LEU A 459 9.09 -7.43 9.98
C LEU A 459 10.63 -7.52 10.09
N LEU A 460 11.36 -6.81 9.22
CA LEU A 460 12.83 -6.78 9.26
C LEU A 460 13.38 -5.91 10.42
N ASP A 461 12.65 -4.87 10.82
CA ASP A 461 13.02 -4.00 11.95
C ASP A 461 12.63 -4.63 13.30
N ALA A 462 11.48 -5.29 13.36
CA ALA A 462 11.06 -6.16 14.45
C ALA A 462 12.07 -7.28 14.68
N ALA A 463 12.70 -7.82 13.63
CA ALA A 463 13.79 -8.78 13.77
C ALA A 463 14.99 -8.21 14.55
N GLN A 464 15.40 -6.97 14.27
CA GLN A 464 16.50 -6.31 14.97
C GLN A 464 16.11 -5.99 16.42
N THR A 465 14.87 -5.53 16.61
CA THR A 465 14.31 -5.18 17.91
C THR A 465 14.16 -6.41 18.81
N TYR A 466 13.59 -7.50 18.29
CA TYR A 466 13.48 -8.79 18.96
C TYR A 466 14.84 -9.38 19.34
N HIS A 467 15.84 -9.27 18.45
CA HIS A 467 17.21 -9.71 18.74
C HIS A 467 17.81 -8.90 19.90
N LYS A 468 17.54 -7.59 19.98
CA LYS A 468 17.97 -6.72 21.08
C LYS A 468 17.19 -6.99 22.38
N GLU A 469 15.90 -7.30 22.27
CA GLU A 469 14.98 -7.45 23.40
C GLU A 469 15.16 -8.79 24.11
N ILE A 470 15.33 -9.90 23.36
CA ILE A 470 15.71 -11.19 23.96
C ILE A 470 17.20 -11.23 24.33
N ALA A 471 18.06 -10.40 23.77
CA ALA A 471 19.38 -10.21 24.37
C ALA A 471 19.31 -9.58 25.77
N ARG A 472 18.21 -8.91 26.11
CA ARG A 472 17.97 -8.28 27.42
C ARG A 472 17.16 -9.15 28.39
N SER A 473 16.21 -9.94 27.92
CA SER A 473 15.45 -10.92 28.72
C SER A 473 16.11 -12.30 28.60
N SER A 474 16.34 -13.00 29.70
CA SER A 474 17.16 -14.21 29.80
C SER A 474 16.65 -15.48 29.06
N GLY A 475 15.89 -15.35 27.97
CA GLY A 475 15.34 -16.44 27.17
C GLY A 475 16.27 -16.95 26.05
N GLU A 476 16.12 -18.21 25.68
CA GLU A 476 16.82 -18.80 24.53
C GLU A 476 16.16 -18.36 23.21
N VAL A 477 16.86 -17.58 22.39
CA VAL A 477 16.40 -17.29 21.02
C VAL A 477 16.48 -18.56 20.17
N PRO A 478 15.39 -18.99 19.51
CA PRO A 478 15.42 -20.12 18.58
C PRO A 478 16.51 -19.96 17.53
N GLN A 479 17.20 -21.05 17.19
CA GLN A 479 18.30 -21.00 16.23
C GLN A 479 17.85 -20.55 14.83
N SER A 480 16.62 -20.89 14.44
CA SER A 480 15.96 -20.43 13.20
C SER A 480 15.94 -18.90 13.12
N VAL A 481 15.57 -18.23 14.21
CA VAL A 481 15.54 -16.76 14.30
C VAL A 481 16.95 -16.15 14.27
N LYS A 482 17.93 -16.75 14.95
CA LYS A 482 19.33 -16.27 14.90
C LYS A 482 19.91 -16.34 13.50
N ASN A 483 19.57 -17.37 12.74
CA ASN A 483 20.10 -17.61 11.41
C ASN A 483 19.36 -16.84 10.31
N LEU A 484 18.14 -16.36 10.57
CA LEU A 484 17.30 -15.72 9.57
C LEU A 484 17.96 -14.47 8.98
N LEU A 485 18.27 -13.45 9.78
CA LEU A 485 18.85 -12.19 9.28
C LEU A 485 20.17 -12.39 8.51
N PRO A 486 21.17 -13.17 9.02
CA PRO A 486 22.37 -13.49 8.24
C PRO A 486 22.05 -14.15 6.89
N ARG A 487 21.07 -15.04 6.86
CA ARG A 487 20.66 -15.73 5.63
C ARG A 487 20.01 -14.76 4.64
N LEU A 488 19.10 -13.90 5.10
CA LEU A 488 18.44 -12.89 4.27
C LEU A 488 19.42 -11.90 3.63
N ARG A 489 20.50 -11.57 4.35
CA ARG A 489 21.58 -10.70 3.87
C ARG A 489 22.59 -11.42 2.98
N ASN A 490 22.55 -12.76 2.89
CA ASN A 490 23.47 -13.53 2.07
C ASN A 490 23.01 -13.50 0.60
N PRO A 491 23.69 -12.75 -0.29
CA PRO A 491 23.28 -12.62 -1.69
C PRO A 491 23.46 -13.91 -2.47
N GLU A 492 24.24 -14.89 -1.98
CA GLU A 492 24.40 -16.20 -2.63
C GLU A 492 23.18 -17.09 -2.42
N GLU A 493 22.54 -17.02 -1.25
CA GLU A 493 21.38 -17.85 -0.90
C GLU A 493 20.04 -17.17 -1.15
N THR A 494 19.94 -15.87 -0.87
CA THR A 494 18.68 -15.12 -0.92
C THR A 494 18.62 -14.20 -2.13
N SER A 495 17.46 -14.16 -2.78
CA SER A 495 17.15 -13.20 -3.83
C SER A 495 15.84 -12.49 -3.52
N VAL A 496 15.84 -11.17 -3.63
CA VAL A 496 14.62 -10.36 -3.57
C VAL A 496 14.22 -9.95 -4.99
N VAL A 497 12.97 -10.19 -5.33
CA VAL A 497 12.32 -9.84 -6.59
C VAL A 497 11.29 -8.74 -6.30
N ILE A 498 11.53 -7.54 -6.82
CA ILE A 498 10.61 -6.41 -6.66
C ILE A 498 9.58 -6.43 -7.79
N VAL A 499 8.31 -6.58 -7.45
CA VAL A 499 7.19 -6.58 -8.38
C VAL A 499 6.56 -5.20 -8.40
N THR A 500 6.38 -4.64 -9.60
CA THR A 500 5.79 -3.33 -9.83
C THR A 500 4.90 -3.31 -11.07
N LEU A 501 4.27 -2.17 -11.35
CA LEU A 501 3.54 -1.89 -12.58
C LEU A 501 4.28 -0.76 -13.32
N ALA A 502 4.09 -0.65 -14.64
CA ALA A 502 4.68 0.44 -15.44
C ALA A 502 3.93 1.77 -15.27
N GLU A 503 3.83 2.24 -14.02
CA GLU A 503 3.14 3.47 -13.64
C GLU A 503 3.96 4.23 -12.59
N ALA A 504 3.76 5.56 -12.51
CA ALA A 504 4.51 6.45 -11.62
C ALA A 504 4.61 5.96 -10.17
N THR A 505 3.44 5.86 -9.50
CA THR A 505 3.38 5.54 -8.07
C THR A 505 3.95 4.14 -7.77
N PRO A 506 3.57 3.06 -8.49
CA PRO A 506 4.20 1.75 -8.31
C PRO A 506 5.73 1.75 -8.48
N VAL A 507 6.27 2.45 -9.48
CA VAL A 507 7.73 2.51 -9.70
C VAL A 507 8.45 3.28 -8.60
N HIS A 508 7.91 4.43 -8.17
CA HIS A 508 8.50 5.20 -7.08
C HIS A 508 8.47 4.43 -5.75
N GLU A 509 7.38 3.73 -5.44
CA GLU A 509 7.31 2.89 -4.24
C GLU A 509 8.27 1.70 -4.31
N ALA A 510 8.41 1.07 -5.47
CA ALA A 510 9.39 0.02 -5.70
C ALA A 510 10.82 0.55 -5.51
N SER A 511 11.10 1.79 -5.91
CA SER A 511 12.40 2.45 -5.73
C SER A 511 12.71 2.70 -4.26
N ARG A 512 11.74 3.24 -3.50
CA ARG A 512 11.88 3.44 -2.05
C ARG A 512 12.09 2.12 -1.32
N LEU A 513 11.31 1.09 -1.66
CA LEU A 513 11.51 -0.26 -1.12
C LEU A 513 12.94 -0.77 -1.39
N GLN A 514 13.45 -0.55 -2.60
CA GLN A 514 14.83 -0.92 -2.95
C GLN A 514 15.85 -0.17 -2.08
N GLU A 515 15.65 1.12 -1.82
CA GLU A 515 16.51 1.90 -0.91
C GLU A 515 16.44 1.36 0.53
N ASP A 516 15.25 1.04 1.02
CA ASP A 516 15.04 0.50 2.37
C ASP A 516 15.70 -0.86 2.54
N LEU A 517 15.58 -1.74 1.55
CA LEU A 517 16.30 -3.01 1.53
C LEU A 517 17.81 -2.81 1.53
N LYS A 518 18.33 -1.85 0.73
CA LYS A 518 19.77 -1.51 0.74
C LYS A 518 20.23 -1.02 2.11
N ARG A 519 19.41 -0.22 2.82
CA ARG A 519 19.69 0.22 4.21
C ARG A 519 19.76 -0.98 5.17
N ALA A 520 18.98 -2.03 4.92
CA ALA A 520 19.00 -3.28 5.67
C ALA A 520 20.09 -4.28 5.22
N GLU A 521 21.01 -3.87 4.34
CA GLU A 521 22.07 -4.70 3.73
C GLU A 521 21.51 -5.85 2.85
N ILE A 522 20.33 -5.65 2.27
CA ILE A 522 19.69 -6.57 1.33
C ILE A 522 19.68 -5.93 -0.05
N HIS A 523 20.34 -6.54 -1.02
CA HIS A 523 20.50 -5.99 -2.37
C HIS A 523 19.58 -6.70 -3.37
N PRO A 524 18.39 -6.16 -3.70
CA PRO A 524 17.52 -6.74 -4.71
C PRO A 524 18.19 -6.67 -6.08
N LYS A 525 18.24 -7.81 -6.79
CA LYS A 525 18.78 -7.89 -8.15
C LYS A 525 17.70 -7.67 -9.20
N TRP A 526 16.51 -8.24 -9.01
CA TRP A 526 15.52 -8.38 -10.07
C TRP A 526 14.28 -7.51 -9.83
N TRP A 527 13.81 -6.86 -10.89
CA TRP A 527 12.50 -6.21 -10.94
C TRP A 527 11.57 -6.92 -11.94
N VAL A 528 10.28 -6.98 -11.62
CA VAL A 528 9.23 -7.54 -12.49
C VAL A 528 8.21 -6.45 -12.76
N ILE A 529 8.08 -6.05 -14.02
CA ILE A 529 7.02 -5.16 -14.50
C ILE A 529 5.84 -6.04 -14.87
N ASN A 530 4.82 -6.07 -14.02
CA ASN A 530 3.64 -6.90 -14.20
C ASN A 530 2.52 -6.15 -14.95
N GLN A 531 1.60 -6.91 -15.56
CA GLN A 531 0.37 -6.43 -16.19
C GLN A 531 0.58 -5.31 -17.24
N SER A 532 1.66 -5.38 -18.02
CA SER A 532 1.97 -4.36 -19.00
C SER A 532 1.09 -4.47 -20.25
N PHE A 533 0.44 -3.37 -20.64
CA PHE A 533 -0.20 -3.27 -21.95
C PHE A 533 0.82 -3.12 -23.08
N TYR A 534 1.98 -2.53 -22.81
CA TYR A 534 3.07 -2.44 -23.78
C TYR A 534 3.48 -3.80 -24.35
N ALA A 535 3.53 -4.83 -23.50
CA ALA A 535 3.87 -6.20 -23.92
C ALA A 535 2.71 -6.97 -24.60
N THR A 536 1.50 -6.41 -24.68
CA THR A 536 0.34 -7.09 -25.31
C THR A 536 0.18 -6.82 -26.80
N HIS A 537 0.82 -5.77 -27.33
CA HIS A 537 0.66 -5.31 -28.71
C HIS A 537 -0.80 -5.05 -29.15
N THR A 538 -1.64 -4.58 -28.22
CA THR A 538 -3.03 -4.16 -28.49
C THR A 538 -3.12 -3.08 -29.57
N ILE A 539 -4.17 -3.13 -30.37
CA ILE A 539 -4.54 -2.16 -31.41
C ILE A 539 -5.71 -1.26 -30.99
N ASP A 540 -6.24 -1.45 -29.77
CA ASP A 540 -7.26 -0.57 -29.23
C ASP A 540 -6.68 0.83 -28.98
N PRO A 541 -7.27 1.91 -29.52
CA PRO A 541 -6.64 3.24 -29.44
C PRO A 541 -6.46 3.76 -28.01
N VAL A 542 -7.35 3.39 -27.08
CA VAL A 542 -7.22 3.77 -25.66
C VAL A 542 -6.09 3.00 -25.02
N LEU A 543 -6.03 1.69 -25.25
CA LEU A 543 -4.99 0.84 -24.67
C LEU A 543 -3.62 1.05 -25.32
N MET A 544 -3.55 1.45 -26.59
CA MET A 544 -2.33 1.89 -27.25
C MET A 544 -1.75 3.13 -26.58
N GLY A 545 -2.59 4.12 -26.28
CA GLY A 545 -2.16 5.30 -25.54
C GLY A 545 -1.66 4.96 -24.13
N ARG A 546 -2.33 4.02 -23.44
CA ARG A 546 -1.86 3.47 -22.16
C ARG A 546 -0.52 2.74 -22.29
N SER A 547 -0.34 1.94 -23.34
CA SER A 547 0.90 1.24 -23.66
C SER A 547 2.07 2.22 -23.87
N GLN A 548 1.86 3.32 -24.62
CA GLN A 548 2.90 4.35 -24.77
C GLN A 548 3.19 5.06 -23.46
N SER A 549 2.15 5.28 -22.66
CA SER A 549 2.27 5.89 -21.33
C SER A 549 3.12 5.07 -20.35
N GLU A 550 3.27 3.75 -20.57
CA GLU A 550 4.14 2.86 -19.78
C GLU A 550 5.63 3.05 -20.10
N VAL A 551 5.98 3.49 -21.31
CA VAL A 551 7.37 3.50 -21.82
C VAL A 551 8.36 4.27 -20.92
N PRO A 552 8.07 5.49 -20.42
CA PRO A 552 9.00 6.20 -19.53
C PRO A 552 9.24 5.44 -18.21
N TRP A 553 8.20 4.82 -17.66
CA TRP A 553 8.28 4.05 -16.42
C TRP A 553 9.04 2.74 -16.60
N ILE A 554 8.83 2.11 -17.75
CA ILE A 554 9.59 0.95 -18.19
C ILE A 554 11.10 1.28 -18.24
N GLN A 555 11.48 2.41 -18.83
CA GLN A 555 12.86 2.87 -18.91
C GLN A 555 13.45 3.18 -17.53
N GLU A 556 12.67 3.81 -16.64
CA GLU A 556 13.10 4.07 -15.27
C GLU A 556 13.36 2.78 -14.51
N VAL A 557 12.51 1.76 -14.66
CA VAL A 557 12.74 0.42 -14.07
C VAL A 557 14.01 -0.22 -14.63
N GLN A 558 14.28 -0.11 -15.93
CA GLN A 558 15.54 -0.61 -16.52
C GLN A 558 16.76 0.07 -15.91
N LYS A 559 16.67 1.39 -15.68
CA LYS A 559 17.74 2.16 -15.04
C LYS A 559 17.94 1.76 -13.57
N GLU A 560 16.88 1.73 -12.78
CA GLU A 560 16.91 1.38 -11.34
C GLU A 560 17.36 -0.07 -11.07
N SER A 561 16.98 -1.00 -11.94
CA SER A 561 17.35 -2.42 -11.84
C SER A 561 18.67 -2.78 -12.54
N GLN A 562 19.36 -1.79 -13.14
CA GLN A 562 20.56 -2.01 -13.95
C GLN A 562 20.34 -3.06 -15.06
N HIS A 563 19.18 -2.98 -15.73
CA HIS A 563 18.70 -3.89 -16.76
C HIS A 563 18.37 -5.33 -16.30
N ASN A 564 18.37 -5.60 -14.99
CA ASN A 564 17.86 -6.85 -14.42
C ASN A 564 16.34 -6.73 -14.17
N CYS A 565 15.59 -6.50 -15.24
CA CYS A 565 14.14 -6.48 -15.18
C CYS A 565 13.51 -7.41 -16.21
N VAL A 566 12.34 -7.95 -15.88
CA VAL A 566 11.49 -8.71 -16.81
C VAL A 566 10.12 -8.08 -16.90
N ILE A 567 9.40 -8.35 -17.99
CA ILE A 567 8.05 -7.84 -18.23
C ILE A 567 7.06 -8.99 -18.39
N ILE A 568 5.87 -8.84 -17.80
CA ILE A 568 4.75 -9.77 -17.95
C ILE A 568 3.61 -9.02 -18.64
N PRO A 569 3.13 -9.49 -19.79
CA PRO A 569 2.00 -8.86 -20.48
C PRO A 569 0.72 -8.97 -19.66
N TRP A 570 -0.16 -7.98 -19.81
CA TRP A 570 -1.52 -8.06 -19.26
C TRP A 570 -2.24 -9.30 -19.81
N GLN A 571 -2.88 -10.05 -18.92
CA GLN A 571 -3.52 -11.34 -19.24
C GLN A 571 -5.03 -11.17 -19.41
N SER A 572 -5.57 -11.74 -20.49
CA SER A 572 -7.00 -11.71 -20.80
C SER A 572 -7.87 -12.55 -19.87
N GLU A 573 -7.28 -13.57 -19.26
CA GLU A 573 -7.91 -14.45 -18.29
C GLU A 573 -7.16 -14.35 -16.96
N ASP A 574 -7.86 -14.61 -15.86
CA ASP A 574 -7.22 -14.69 -14.56
C ASP A 574 -6.20 -15.85 -14.56
N VAL A 575 -4.99 -15.56 -14.10
CA VAL A 575 -3.89 -16.52 -14.08
C VAL A 575 -4.08 -17.44 -12.89
N ILE A 576 -4.93 -18.44 -13.08
CA ILE A 576 -5.35 -19.40 -12.06
C ILE A 576 -5.07 -20.82 -12.55
N GLY A 577 -4.49 -21.62 -11.65
CA GLY A 577 -4.10 -23.00 -11.87
C GLY A 577 -2.68 -23.13 -12.43
N TYR A 578 -2.09 -24.30 -12.16
CA TYR A 578 -0.72 -24.64 -12.53
C TYR A 578 -0.43 -24.45 -14.03
N GLU A 579 -1.33 -24.87 -14.93
CA GLU A 579 -1.12 -24.76 -16.38
C GLU A 579 -1.06 -23.31 -16.87
N LYS A 580 -1.93 -22.43 -16.36
CA LYS A 580 -1.92 -21.01 -16.72
C LYS A 580 -0.68 -20.29 -16.19
N LEU A 581 -0.26 -20.65 -14.98
CA LEU A 581 1.01 -20.15 -14.43
C LEU A 581 2.20 -20.65 -15.23
N LYS A 582 2.18 -21.91 -15.68
CA LYS A 582 3.21 -22.49 -16.54
C LYS A 582 3.32 -21.75 -17.87
N GLU A 583 2.19 -21.39 -18.50
CA GLU A 583 2.17 -20.56 -19.71
C GLU A 583 2.93 -19.23 -19.49
N LEU A 584 2.73 -18.56 -18.35
CA LEU A 584 3.49 -17.33 -18.01
C LEU A 584 4.99 -17.53 -17.89
N THR A 585 5.47 -18.74 -17.57
CA THR A 585 6.92 -19.00 -17.41
C THR A 585 7.65 -19.19 -18.74
N VAL A 586 6.91 -19.32 -19.84
CA VAL A 586 7.43 -19.60 -21.19
C VAL A 586 7.30 -18.38 -22.11
N GLN A 587 6.35 -17.48 -21.81
CA GLN A 587 6.07 -16.25 -22.55
C GLN A 587 7.06 -15.12 -22.25
#